data_AF-A0A2E2IWP9-F1
#
_entry.id   AF-A0A2E2IWP9-F1
#
_cell.length_a   1.000
_cell.length_b   1.000
_cell.length_c   1.000
_cell.angle_alpha   90.00
_cell.angle_beta   90.00
_cell.angle_gamma   90.00
#
_symmetry.space_group_name_H-M   'P 1'
#
loop_
_entity.id
_entity.type
_entity.pdbx_description
1 polymer ?
#
loop_
_entity_poly.entity_id
_entity_poly.type
_entity_poly.pdbx_seq_one_letter_code
_entity_poly.pdbx_strand_id
1 'polypeptide(L)'
;MYITMYFNTYEFSHVYFSWTRMYMTLIGVGGMAIIMFLFMRKMYTHKGKNTAIIIGSVAVMVFSTFLVRKQIPIDDIKWMKAMIPHHSIAILTSNRANLKDPEVKQLAKEIIEAQEKEIAEMKKMIERLENEQ
;
A
#
# COMPACT_ATOMS: atom_id res chain seq x y z
N MET A 1 -6.93 2.86 -8.73
CA MET A 1 -5.96 3.25 -7.69
C MET A 1 -5.14 2.07 -7.16
N TYR A 2 -5.72 0.88 -6.92
CA TYR A 2 -4.96 -0.25 -6.37
C TYR A 2 -3.76 -0.69 -7.26
N ILE A 3 -4.01 -0.99 -8.55
CA ILE A 3 -2.97 -1.46 -9.48
C ILE A 3 -1.84 -0.43 -9.63
N THR A 4 -2.18 0.85 -9.67
CA THR A 4 -1.18 1.93 -9.85
C THR A 4 -0.20 2.02 -8.68
N MET A 5 -0.53 1.49 -7.49
CA MET A 5 0.41 1.43 -6.37
C MET A 5 1.58 0.46 -6.63
N TYR A 6 1.52 -0.40 -7.65
CA TYR A 6 2.62 -1.32 -7.98
C TYR A 6 3.57 -0.76 -9.04
N PHE A 7 3.29 0.41 -9.63
CA PHE A 7 4.13 1.01 -10.67
C PHE A 7 5.51 1.44 -10.15
N ASN A 8 5.68 1.53 -8.83
CA ASN A 8 6.94 1.80 -8.16
C ASN A 8 7.58 0.56 -7.52
N THR A 9 7.13 -0.65 -7.86
CA THR A 9 7.81 -1.89 -7.45
C THR A 9 9.07 -2.06 -8.30
N TYR A 10 10.22 -2.29 -7.66
CA TYR A 10 11.52 -2.43 -8.35
C TYR A 10 11.56 -3.64 -9.29
N GLU A 11 11.05 -4.79 -8.85
CA GLU A 11 10.99 -6.02 -9.66
C GLU A 11 9.57 -6.56 -9.78
N PHE A 12 9.28 -7.17 -10.92
CA PHE A 12 8.01 -7.86 -11.13
C PHE A 12 7.81 -9.03 -10.15
N SER A 13 8.90 -9.71 -9.78
CA SER A 13 8.89 -10.82 -8.80
C SER A 13 8.47 -10.38 -7.39
N HIS A 14 8.39 -9.07 -7.13
CA HIS A 14 7.98 -8.50 -5.84
C HIS A 14 6.50 -8.08 -5.82
N VAL A 15 5.76 -8.32 -6.90
CA VAL A 15 4.34 -7.97 -7.00
C VAL A 15 3.48 -9.05 -6.33
N TYR A 16 3.02 -8.74 -5.12
CA TYR A 16 2.10 -9.58 -4.34
C TYR A 16 0.86 -8.80 -3.94
N PHE A 17 -0.30 -9.46 -3.86
CA PHE A 17 -1.51 -8.86 -3.32
C PHE A 17 -1.31 -8.40 -1.87
N SER A 18 -1.85 -7.23 -1.52
CA SER A 18 -1.70 -6.63 -0.19
C SER A 18 -3.03 -6.08 0.32
N TRP A 19 -3.50 -6.67 1.43
CA TRP A 19 -4.67 -6.18 2.17
C TRP A 19 -4.46 -4.75 2.67
N THR A 20 -3.26 -4.42 3.15
CA THR A 20 -2.91 -3.06 3.58
C THR A 20 -3.07 -2.05 2.44
N ARG A 21 -2.59 -2.35 1.23
CA ARG A 21 -2.79 -1.48 0.05
C ARG A 21 -4.25 -1.40 -0.37
N MET A 22 -5.02 -2.48 -0.20
CA MET A 22 -6.46 -2.46 -0.45
C MET A 22 -7.16 -1.48 0.50
N TYR A 23 -6.88 -1.55 1.80
CA TYR A 23 -7.47 -0.63 2.78
C TYR A 23 -7.08 0.83 2.50
N MET A 24 -5.80 1.09 2.18
CA MET A 24 -5.36 2.43 1.79
C MET A 24 -6.05 2.92 0.51
N THR A 25 -6.29 2.03 -0.45
CA THR A 25 -7.05 2.35 -1.67
C THR A 25 -8.49 2.75 -1.32
N LEU A 26 -9.17 2.01 -0.45
CA LEU A 26 -10.53 2.32 -0.03
C LEU A 26 -10.62 3.67 0.70
N ILE A 27 -9.65 3.97 1.58
CA ILE A 27 -9.54 5.28 2.22
C ILE A 27 -9.38 6.39 1.17
N GLY A 28 -8.48 6.20 0.19
CA GLY A 28 -8.25 7.16 -0.88
C GLY A 28 -9.48 7.39 -1.77
N VAL A 29 -10.19 6.33 -2.15
CA VAL A 29 -11.44 6.41 -2.94
C VAL A 29 -12.52 7.16 -2.16
N GLY A 30 -12.71 6.85 -0.88
CA GLY A 30 -13.67 7.57 -0.04
C GLY A 30 -13.33 9.06 0.13
N GLY A 31 -12.04 9.37 0.36
CA GLY A 31 -11.56 10.75 0.45
C GLY A 31 -11.76 11.52 -0.85
N MET A 32 -11.43 10.91 -1.99
CA MET A 32 -11.61 11.52 -3.31
C MET A 32 -13.09 11.77 -3.62
N ALA A 33 -13.98 10.84 -3.26
CA ALA A 33 -15.41 11.04 -3.45
C ALA A 33 -15.95 12.26 -2.66
N ILE A 34 -15.46 12.47 -1.44
CA ILE A 34 -15.80 13.65 -0.62
C ILE A 34 -15.25 14.93 -1.27
N ILE A 35 -13.99 14.93 -1.71
CA ILE A 35 -13.38 16.07 -2.41
C ILE A 35 -14.18 16.42 -3.66
N MET A 36 -14.46 15.44 -4.54
CA MET A 36 -15.26 15.67 -5.75
C MET A 36 -16.62 16.26 -5.43
N PHE A 37 -17.30 15.75 -4.40
CA PHE A 37 -18.58 16.29 -3.97
C PHE A 37 -18.50 17.76 -3.54
N LEU A 38 -17.46 18.15 -2.79
CA LEU A 38 -17.27 19.52 -2.32
C LEU A 38 -17.01 20.49 -3.48
N PHE A 39 -16.15 20.12 -4.43
CA PHE A 39 -15.75 20.99 -5.55
C PHE A 39 -16.76 21.02 -6.70
N MET A 40 -17.50 19.94 -6.92
CA MET A 40 -18.44 19.79 -8.04
C MET A 40 -19.91 19.82 -7.60
N ARG A 41 -20.23 20.51 -6.48
CA ARG A 41 -21.58 20.56 -5.88
C ARG A 41 -22.71 20.84 -6.88
N LYS A 42 -22.48 21.72 -7.87
CA LYS A 42 -23.50 22.10 -8.87
C LYS A 42 -23.92 20.96 -9.79
N MET A 43 -23.09 19.92 -9.94
CA MET A 43 -23.41 18.73 -10.76
C MET A 43 -24.23 17.68 -9.99
N TYR A 44 -24.24 17.76 -8.66
CA TYR A 44 -24.89 16.80 -7.78
C TYR A 44 -26.29 17.29 -7.39
N THR A 45 -27.27 17.09 -8.27
CA THR A 45 -28.63 17.65 -8.12
C THR A 45 -29.53 16.86 -7.15
N HIS A 46 -29.31 15.54 -7.00
CA HIS A 46 -30.14 14.66 -6.18
C HIS A 46 -29.66 14.56 -4.73
N LYS A 47 -30.27 15.33 -3.82
CA LYS A 47 -29.91 15.37 -2.40
C LYS A 47 -29.80 13.99 -1.73
N GLY A 48 -30.74 13.08 -1.99
CA GLY A 48 -30.72 11.73 -1.39
C GLY A 48 -29.49 10.90 -1.82
N LYS A 49 -29.19 10.86 -3.12
CA LYS A 49 -28.01 10.14 -3.66
C LYS A 49 -26.71 10.75 -3.14
N ASN A 50 -26.66 12.07 -3.06
CA ASN A 50 -25.50 12.80 -2.55
C ASN A 50 -25.21 12.45 -1.09
N THR A 51 -26.24 12.49 -0.24
CA THR A 51 -26.13 12.12 1.17
C THR A 51 -25.69 10.67 1.31
N ALA A 52 -26.25 9.75 0.52
CA ALA A 52 -25.84 8.35 0.51
C ALA A 52 -24.36 8.17 0.13
N ILE A 53 -23.89 8.88 -0.91
CA ILE A 53 -22.47 8.86 -1.32
C ILE A 53 -21.57 9.36 -0.19
N ILE A 54 -21.91 10.47 0.46
CA ILE A 54 -21.08 11.04 1.52
C ILE A 54 -21.03 10.12 2.75
N ILE A 55 -22.19 9.66 3.23
CA ILE A 55 -22.25 8.74 4.37
C ILE A 55 -21.51 7.44 4.04
N GLY A 56 -21.72 6.88 2.85
CA GLY A 56 -21.02 5.68 2.39
C GLY A 56 -19.50 5.88 2.34
N SER A 57 -19.02 6.99 1.78
CA SER A 57 -17.60 7.31 1.72
C SER A 57 -16.98 7.45 3.11
N VAL A 58 -17.64 8.16 4.02
CA VAL A 58 -17.17 8.31 5.42
C VAL A 58 -17.14 6.94 6.12
N ALA A 59 -18.18 6.12 5.97
CA ALA A 59 -18.24 4.80 6.57
C ALA A 59 -17.12 3.89 6.04
N VAL A 60 -16.89 3.85 4.73
CA VAL A 60 -15.79 3.09 4.11
C VAL A 60 -14.44 3.57 4.61
N MET A 61 -14.22 4.88 4.73
CA MET A 61 -12.97 5.43 5.26
C MET A 61 -12.74 5.04 6.72
N VAL A 62 -13.74 5.19 7.58
CA VAL A 62 -13.65 4.85 9.01
C VAL A 62 -13.37 3.35 9.17
N PHE A 63 -14.13 2.51 8.47
CA PHE A 63 -13.97 1.06 8.52
C PHE A 63 -12.61 0.60 8.00
N SER A 64 -12.17 1.11 6.85
CA SER A 64 -10.87 0.77 6.27
C SER A 64 -9.72 1.27 7.13
N THR A 65 -9.86 2.45 7.75
CA THR A 65 -8.89 3.00 8.71
C THR A 65 -8.81 2.12 9.95
N PHE A 66 -9.93 1.64 10.46
CA PHE A 66 -9.95 0.69 11.57
C PHE A 66 -9.21 -0.60 11.22
N LEU A 67 -9.52 -1.22 10.07
CA LEU A 67 -8.88 -2.47 9.64
C LEU A 67 -7.37 -2.31 9.45
N VAL A 68 -6.93 -1.24 8.78
CA VAL A 68 -5.49 -1.01 8.55
C VAL A 68 -4.74 -0.68 9.83
N ARG A 69 -5.36 -0.01 10.80
CA ARG A 69 -4.74 0.27 12.10
C ARG A 69 -4.71 -0.94 13.03
N LYS A 70 -5.66 -1.86 12.88
CA LYS A 70 -5.73 -3.09 13.68
C LYS A 70 -5.04 -4.29 13.02
N GLN A 71 -4.64 -4.19 11.76
CA GLN A 71 -4.03 -5.28 10.99
C GLN A 71 -4.91 -6.54 10.95
N ILE A 72 -6.22 -6.36 10.74
CA ILE A 72 -7.17 -7.48 10.61
C ILE A 72 -7.54 -7.66 9.13
N PRO A 73 -7.55 -8.88 8.57
CA PRO A 73 -7.13 -10.18 9.11
C PRO A 73 -5.73 -10.57 8.59
N ILE A 74 -4.71 -9.80 8.97
CA ILE A 74 -3.33 -9.99 8.49
C ILE A 74 -2.66 -11.10 9.31
N ASP A 75 -2.35 -12.22 8.66
CA ASP A 75 -1.55 -13.33 9.20
C ASP A 75 -0.11 -13.27 8.64
N ASP A 76 0.75 -14.20 9.05
CA ASP A 76 2.17 -14.22 8.68
C ASP A 76 2.40 -14.15 7.15
N ILE A 77 1.66 -14.95 6.38
CA ILE A 77 1.79 -14.98 4.92
C ILE A 77 1.31 -13.66 4.31
N LYS A 78 0.14 -13.15 4.73
CA LYS A 78 -0.40 -11.87 4.24
C LYS A 78 0.52 -10.71 4.60
N TRP A 79 1.13 -10.74 5.78
CA TRP A 79 2.09 -9.74 6.22
C TRP A 79 3.33 -9.75 5.32
N MET A 80 3.97 -10.90 5.12
CA MET A 80 5.15 -11.01 4.25
C MET A 80 4.83 -10.63 2.79
N LYS A 81 3.70 -11.10 2.25
CA LYS A 81 3.24 -10.71 0.89
C LYS A 81 3.00 -9.19 0.77
N ALA A 82 2.53 -8.52 1.82
CA ALA A 82 2.41 -7.06 1.80
C ALA A 82 3.76 -6.35 1.94
N MET A 83 4.73 -6.96 2.61
CA MET A 83 6.01 -6.36 2.97
C MET A 83 7.06 -6.45 1.85
N ILE A 84 7.03 -7.51 1.02
CA ILE A 84 7.89 -7.63 -0.17
C ILE A 84 7.76 -6.42 -1.12
N PRO A 85 6.56 -6.02 -1.60
CA PRO A 85 6.44 -4.84 -2.46
C PRO A 85 6.72 -3.53 -1.72
N HIS A 86 6.62 -3.48 -0.37
CA HIS A 86 7.06 -2.32 0.40
C HIS A 86 8.59 -2.18 0.36
N HIS A 87 9.31 -3.27 0.64
CA HIS A 87 10.77 -3.33 0.58
C HIS A 87 11.28 -3.02 -0.84
N SER A 88 10.58 -3.53 -1.85
CA SER A 88 10.91 -3.28 -3.24
C SER A 88 10.85 -1.79 -3.62
N ILE A 89 9.98 -0.98 -3.00
CA ILE A 89 9.94 0.47 -3.24
C ILE A 89 11.18 1.13 -2.65
N ALA A 90 11.62 0.73 -1.45
CA ALA A 90 12.83 1.24 -0.83
C ALA A 90 14.04 1.00 -1.74
N ILE A 91 14.21 -0.23 -2.25
CA ILE A 91 15.26 -0.57 -3.21
C ILE A 91 15.20 0.31 -4.46
N LEU A 92 14.01 0.51 -5.06
CA LEU A 92 13.85 1.39 -6.23
C LEU A 92 14.33 2.81 -5.94
N THR A 93 13.86 3.39 -4.83
CA THR A 93 14.14 4.79 -4.49
C THR A 93 15.59 5.00 -4.08
N SER A 94 16.17 4.09 -3.31
CA SER A 94 17.58 4.13 -2.91
C SER A 94 18.51 3.98 -4.12
N ASN A 95 18.17 3.12 -5.08
CA ASN A 95 18.97 2.95 -6.31
C ASN A 95 18.92 4.16 -7.25
N ARG A 96 17.77 4.86 -7.31
CA ARG A 96 17.55 5.93 -8.31
C ARG A 96 17.73 7.34 -7.77
N ALA A 97 17.84 7.52 -6.45
CA ALA A 97 18.02 8.84 -5.87
C ALA A 97 19.39 9.43 -6.23
N ASN A 98 19.41 10.71 -6.62
CA ASN A 98 20.65 11.44 -6.89
C ASN A 98 21.26 11.98 -5.58
N LEU A 99 21.80 11.08 -4.77
CA LEU A 99 22.40 11.41 -3.47
C LEU A 99 23.81 11.96 -3.67
N LYS A 100 24.17 13.01 -2.92
CA LYS A 100 25.50 13.67 -3.00
C LYS A 100 26.34 13.44 -1.76
N ASP A 101 25.70 13.51 -0.60
CA ASP A 101 26.34 13.32 0.69
C ASP A 101 26.84 11.87 0.86
N PRO A 102 28.11 11.65 1.26
CA PRO A 102 28.67 10.30 1.43
C PRO A 102 27.97 9.45 2.49
N GLU A 103 27.54 10.04 3.60
CA GLU A 103 26.84 9.32 4.68
C GLU A 103 25.48 8.84 4.19
N VAL A 104 24.74 9.71 3.48
CA VAL A 104 23.43 9.35 2.91
C VAL A 104 23.56 8.29 1.82
N LYS A 105 24.61 8.32 1.00
CA LYS A 105 24.89 7.25 0.01
C LYS A 105 25.15 5.91 0.68
N GLN A 106 25.93 5.91 1.76
CA GLN A 106 26.24 4.71 2.51
C GLN A 106 24.96 4.12 3.13
N LEU A 107 24.12 4.96 3.75
CA LEU A 107 22.82 4.54 4.26
C LEU A 107 21.92 3.94 3.16
N ALA A 108 21.86 4.56 1.98
CA ALA A 108 21.05 4.04 0.87
C ALA A 108 21.53 2.65 0.40
N LYS A 109 22.84 2.43 0.37
CA LYS A 109 23.44 1.12 0.05
C LYS A 109 23.08 0.07 1.11
N GLU A 110 23.21 0.41 2.38
CA GLU A 110 22.85 -0.48 3.50
C GLU A 110 21.36 -0.86 3.47
N ILE A 111 20.48 0.10 3.17
CA ILE A 111 19.05 -0.16 2.97
C ILE A 111 18.83 -1.16 1.83
N ILE A 112 19.50 -1.00 0.69
CA ILE A 112 19.34 -1.93 -0.44
C ILE A 112 19.74 -3.35 -0.03
N GLU A 113 20.94 -3.51 0.54
CA GLU A 113 21.47 -4.83 0.92
C GLU A 113 20.58 -5.52 1.97
N ALA A 114 20.11 -4.79 2.97
CA ALA A 114 19.21 -5.33 3.99
C ALA A 114 17.87 -5.76 3.38
N GLN A 115 17.26 -4.91 2.56
CA GLN A 115 15.92 -5.13 2.03
C GLN A 115 15.89 -6.27 1.00
N GLU A 116 16.95 -6.45 0.21
CA GLU A 116 17.10 -7.61 -0.69
C GLU A 116 17.18 -8.92 0.08
N LYS A 117 17.97 -8.94 1.17
CA LYS A 117 18.07 -10.10 2.05
C LYS A 117 16.73 -10.44 2.71
N GLU A 118 16.04 -9.43 3.26
CA GLU A 118 14.73 -9.60 3.90
C GLU A 118 13.67 -10.11 2.91
N ILE A 119 13.69 -9.66 1.65
CA ILE A 119 12.80 -10.19 0.61
C ILE A 119 13.06 -11.68 0.35
N ALA A 120 14.33 -12.09 0.26
CA ALA A 120 14.67 -13.50 0.05
C ALA A 120 14.21 -14.38 1.22
N GLU A 121 14.41 -13.90 2.45
CA GLU A 121 13.95 -14.58 3.67
C GLU A 121 12.42 -14.71 3.70
N MET A 122 11.69 -13.62 3.40
CA MET A 122 10.22 -13.64 3.32
C MET A 122 9.70 -14.59 2.25
N LYS A 123 10.29 -14.60 1.05
CA LYS A 123 9.90 -15.54 -0.02
C LYS A 123 10.06 -17.00 0.43
N LYS A 124 11.19 -17.34 1.06
CA LYS A 124 11.43 -18.69 1.61
C LYS A 124 10.45 -19.06 2.72
N MET A 125 10.13 -18.13 3.61
CA MET A 125 9.17 -18.38 4.69
C MET A 125 7.73 -18.54 4.17
N ILE A 126 7.33 -17.75 3.16
CA ILE A 126 6.04 -17.92 2.48
C ILE A 126 5.93 -19.32 1.89
N GLU A 127 6.92 -19.75 1.10
CA GLU A 127 6.92 -21.08 0.47
C GLU A 127 6.82 -22.20 1.51
N ARG A 128 7.59 -22.10 2.59
CA ARG A 128 7.54 -23.07 3.69
C ARG A 128 6.14 -23.14 4.33
N LEU A 129 5.56 -22.00 4.68
CA LEU A 129 4.26 -21.93 5.37
C LEU A 129 3.09 -22.33 4.46
N GLU A 130 3.20 -22.09 3.14
CA GLU A 130 2.18 -22.52 2.17
C GLU A 130 2.22 -24.03 1.93
N ASN A 131 3.40 -24.66 2.02
CA ASN A 131 3.55 -26.12 1.89
C ASN A 131 3.20 -26.90 3.17
N GLU A 132 3.14 -26.22 4.32
CA GLU A 132 2.72 -26.80 5.61
C GLU A 132 1.19 -26.79 5.81
N GLN A 133 0.43 -26.15 4.91
CA GLN A 133 -1.04 -26.04 4.91
C GLN A 133 -1.70 -27.06 3.99
#